data_AF-A0A9Q4CR45-F1
#
_entry.id   AF-A0A9Q4CR45-F1
#
_cell.length_a   1.000
_cell.length_b   1.000
_cell.length_c   1.000
_cell.angle_alpha   90.00
_cell.angle_beta   90.00
_cell.angle_gamma   90.00
#
_symmetry.space_group_name_H-M   'P 1'
#
loop_
_entity.id
_entity.type
_entity.pdbx_description
1 polymer ?
#
loop_
_entity_poly.entity_id
_entity_poly.type
_entity_poly.pdbx_seq_one_letter_code
_entity_poly.pdbx_strand_id
1 'polypeptide(L)'
;MTAKYFAILTNYGAAQLANAVALGTQMNITAMGAGDGGGTLPVPDPAQTTLIRENRRAAVNQVSVDDKNPNIIIAEQVIPENEGGWWIREIGLYDDNGGLIAIGNVPETYKPNLQEGSGRTQVLQMALIVSSTQAVTLKVDPSVVLATREYVTKSIDAAIQASEAKSAKIYATKTELSSGLSGKQPTGDYATRTELNNGLSGKQPTGDYATKTEVNSKLDKNAVVQTTGTSTTSVISQDGATKAFAGGQRFHTSPESVEMITPNGSIIIELTNNGYVNIINKNTGVLAEIPPGGLEQSAGSHPKRMMSQKGITDLAKSVETPIGMFATFPHRATQLPTKWYSTNGDRFSVSSPQGLALKSLPAELKSDWGITESGGMINVPNIKQSDGRTPFLRPVNGTERQVGSVDGDKMRRMQGEYTNSSWRDHGGGSGGASGVFSVRYSAGTSGSAGSNQGTTLIFDSEKVVPTGSEFKPLDIGVTLAIYLGV
;
A
#
# COMPACT_ATOMS: atom_id res chain seq x y z
N MET A 1 33.43 -42.15 -17.50
CA MET A 1 34.13 -40.88 -17.77
C MET A 1 34.15 -40.08 -16.48
N THR A 2 35.32 -39.87 -15.89
CA THR A 2 35.48 -38.98 -14.72
C THR A 2 35.18 -37.55 -15.15
N ALA A 3 34.25 -36.88 -14.46
CA ALA A 3 33.96 -35.48 -14.73
C ALA A 3 35.22 -34.64 -14.49
N LYS A 4 35.55 -33.75 -15.44
CA LYS A 4 36.75 -32.89 -15.36
C LYS A 4 36.69 -31.91 -14.17
N TYR A 5 35.48 -31.50 -13.81
CA TYR A 5 35.20 -30.63 -12.66
C TYR A 5 34.18 -31.32 -11.77
N PHE A 6 34.46 -31.37 -10.48
CA PHE A 6 33.65 -32.05 -9.49
C PHE A 6 33.89 -31.48 -8.10
N ALA A 7 32.94 -31.70 -7.20
CA ALA A 7 33.05 -31.37 -5.79
C ALA A 7 32.86 -32.64 -4.96
N ILE A 8 33.59 -32.74 -3.85
CA ILE A 8 33.54 -33.86 -2.91
C ILE A 8 33.40 -33.34 -1.48
N LEU A 9 32.84 -34.19 -0.63
CA LEU A 9 32.92 -34.01 0.82
C LEU A 9 34.35 -34.31 1.30
N THR A 10 34.85 -33.48 2.20
CA THR A 10 36.06 -33.82 2.96
C THR A 10 35.71 -34.86 4.02
N ASN A 11 36.73 -35.50 4.61
CA ASN A 11 36.56 -36.40 5.75
C ASN A 11 35.88 -35.69 6.92
N TYR A 12 36.18 -34.41 7.12
CA TYR A 12 35.54 -33.55 8.12
C TYR A 12 34.05 -33.33 7.80
N GLY A 13 33.73 -32.90 6.57
CA GLY A 13 32.35 -32.66 6.16
C GLY A 13 31.49 -33.92 6.20
N ALA A 14 32.04 -35.07 5.80
CA ALA A 14 31.35 -36.36 5.89
C ALA A 14 31.05 -36.75 7.35
N ALA A 15 32.01 -36.55 8.27
CA ALA A 15 31.81 -36.81 9.70
C ALA A 15 30.76 -35.87 10.31
N GLN A 16 30.82 -34.57 10.01
CA GLN A 16 29.86 -33.59 10.50
C GLN A 16 28.45 -33.86 9.99
N LEU A 17 28.31 -34.21 8.70
CA LEU A 17 27.02 -34.59 8.12
C LEU A 17 26.48 -35.88 8.77
N ALA A 18 27.32 -36.88 8.99
CA ALA A 18 26.92 -38.12 9.67
C ALA A 18 26.47 -37.87 11.11
N ASN A 19 27.19 -37.01 11.85
CA ASN A 19 26.83 -36.61 13.20
C ASN A 19 25.50 -35.84 13.25
N ALA A 20 25.28 -34.92 12.30
CA ALA A 20 24.03 -34.17 12.19
C ALA A 20 22.84 -35.12 11.96
N VAL A 21 22.98 -36.10 11.06
CA VAL A 21 21.97 -37.14 10.83
C VAL A 21 21.73 -37.98 12.08
N ALA A 22 22.78 -38.44 12.76
CA ALA A 22 22.67 -39.31 13.93
C ALA A 22 22.04 -38.63 15.15
N LEU A 23 22.31 -37.33 15.34
CA LEU A 23 21.81 -36.54 16.46
C LEU A 23 20.50 -35.81 16.16
N GLY A 24 20.02 -35.83 14.92
CA GLY A 24 18.87 -35.05 14.48
C GLY A 24 19.12 -33.54 14.49
N THR A 25 20.38 -33.12 14.37
CA THR A 25 20.79 -31.71 14.29
C THR A 25 21.06 -31.31 12.83
N GLN A 26 21.27 -30.02 12.58
CA GLN A 26 21.57 -29.50 11.24
C GLN A 26 22.99 -28.93 11.18
N MET A 27 23.70 -29.23 10.10
CA MET A 27 25.01 -28.66 9.77
C MET A 27 24.82 -27.33 9.04
N ASN A 28 25.40 -26.27 9.59
CA ASN A 28 25.35 -24.93 9.00
C ASN A 28 26.48 -24.78 7.97
N ILE A 29 26.15 -24.34 6.75
CA ILE A 29 27.15 -23.90 5.77
C ILE A 29 27.19 -22.37 5.82
N THR A 30 28.29 -21.80 6.31
CA THR A 30 28.37 -20.38 6.66
C THR A 30 29.14 -19.56 5.64
N ALA A 31 30.22 -20.12 5.09
CA ALA A 31 31.11 -19.42 4.17
C ALA A 31 31.51 -20.29 2.97
N MET A 32 31.77 -19.61 1.85
CA MET A 32 32.43 -20.20 0.69
C MET A 32 33.76 -19.49 0.47
N GLY A 33 34.82 -20.28 0.29
CA GLY A 33 36.14 -19.82 -0.09
C GLY A 33 36.39 -20.05 -1.57
N ALA A 34 37.17 -19.17 -2.18
CA ALA A 34 37.63 -19.28 -3.56
C ALA A 34 39.14 -19.03 -3.62
N GLY A 35 39.84 -19.83 -4.43
CA GLY A 35 41.28 -19.82 -4.54
C GLY A 35 41.77 -20.12 -5.95
N ASP A 36 43.06 -19.85 -6.18
CA ASP A 36 43.72 -20.07 -7.47
C ASP A 36 44.48 -21.40 -7.57
N GLY A 37 44.38 -22.26 -6.56
CA GLY A 37 44.98 -23.60 -6.58
C GLY A 37 46.51 -23.60 -6.65
N GLY A 38 47.17 -22.50 -6.25
CA GLY A 38 48.62 -22.36 -6.33
C GLY A 38 49.15 -22.18 -7.76
N GLY A 39 48.30 -21.72 -8.68
CA GLY A 39 48.68 -21.49 -10.08
C GLY A 39 48.56 -22.73 -10.98
N THR A 40 47.92 -23.81 -10.51
CA THR A 40 47.51 -24.98 -11.31
C THR A 40 46.09 -25.42 -10.96
N LEU A 41 45.40 -26.14 -11.84
CA LEU A 41 44.06 -26.70 -11.54
C LEU A 41 44.21 -27.85 -10.52
N PRO A 42 43.69 -27.71 -9.29
CA PRO A 42 43.87 -28.75 -8.27
C PRO A 42 42.89 -29.91 -8.46
N VAL A 43 43.30 -31.09 -7.97
CA VAL A 43 42.42 -32.26 -7.88
C VAL A 43 41.87 -32.32 -6.45
N PRO A 44 40.55 -32.21 -6.25
CA PRO A 44 39.94 -32.28 -4.92
C PRO A 44 40.29 -33.61 -4.22
N ASP A 45 40.73 -33.54 -2.96
CA ASP A 45 41.08 -34.68 -2.10
C ASP A 45 40.25 -34.65 -0.79
N PRO A 46 39.58 -35.75 -0.41
CA PRO A 46 38.82 -35.82 0.84
C PRO A 46 39.63 -35.50 2.10
N ALA A 47 40.95 -35.68 2.09
CA ALA A 47 41.82 -35.38 3.22
C ALA A 47 42.14 -33.88 3.40
N GLN A 48 41.74 -33.02 2.46
CA GLN A 48 42.00 -31.58 2.56
C GLN A 48 41.26 -30.94 3.73
N THR A 49 41.99 -30.12 4.48
CA THR A 49 41.45 -29.30 5.59
C THR A 49 41.39 -27.81 5.25
N THR A 50 42.12 -27.37 4.22
CA THR A 50 42.14 -25.99 3.70
C THR A 50 42.25 -26.01 2.17
N LEU A 51 41.89 -24.88 1.53
CA LEU A 51 42.24 -24.62 0.13
C LEU A 51 43.77 -24.54 -0.02
N ILE A 52 44.28 -24.88 -1.22
CA ILE A 52 45.72 -24.84 -1.50
C ILE A 52 46.23 -23.40 -1.46
N ARG A 53 45.49 -22.47 -2.07
CA ARG A 53 45.73 -21.03 -1.94
C ARG A 53 44.41 -20.27 -1.96
N GLU A 54 43.89 -20.00 -0.77
CA GLU A 54 42.69 -19.19 -0.60
C GLU A 54 42.96 -17.72 -0.91
N ASN A 55 42.19 -17.14 -1.83
CA ASN A 55 42.24 -15.72 -2.17
C ASN A 55 41.12 -14.93 -1.50
N ARG A 56 39.96 -15.55 -1.33
CA ARG A 56 38.77 -14.92 -0.77
C ARG A 56 37.98 -15.94 0.05
N ARG A 57 37.44 -15.48 1.18
CA ARG A 57 36.38 -16.15 1.93
C ARG A 57 35.31 -15.14 2.29
N ALA A 58 34.06 -15.49 2.02
CA ALA A 58 32.91 -14.67 2.39
C ALA A 58 31.72 -15.56 2.74
N ALA A 59 30.68 -14.95 3.33
CA ALA A 59 29.46 -15.68 3.67
C ALA A 59 28.83 -16.30 2.41
N VAL A 60 28.18 -17.46 2.59
CA VAL A 60 27.35 -18.04 1.53
C VAL A 60 26.08 -17.22 1.36
N ASN A 61 25.75 -16.97 0.11
CA ASN A 61 24.60 -16.16 -0.30
C ASN A 61 23.31 -16.97 -0.27
N GLN A 62 23.36 -18.19 -0.81
CA GLN A 62 22.23 -19.11 -0.82
C GLN A 62 22.70 -20.56 -0.68
N VAL A 63 21.96 -21.36 0.09
CA VAL A 63 22.07 -22.81 0.15
C VAL A 63 20.66 -23.37 -0.09
N SER A 64 20.50 -24.10 -1.18
CA SER A 64 19.22 -24.71 -1.59
C SER A 64 19.39 -26.18 -1.97
N VAL A 65 18.28 -26.91 -2.03
CA VAL A 65 18.24 -28.27 -2.59
C VAL A 65 17.92 -28.18 -4.07
N ASP A 66 18.51 -29.04 -4.90
CA ASP A 66 18.18 -29.14 -6.32
C ASP A 66 16.76 -29.68 -6.52
N ASP A 67 15.94 -28.97 -7.30
CA ASP A 67 14.54 -29.32 -7.54
C ASP A 67 14.36 -30.68 -8.24
N LYS A 68 15.38 -31.14 -8.98
CA LYS A 68 15.34 -32.42 -9.72
C LYS A 68 15.97 -33.56 -8.92
N ASN A 69 16.89 -33.26 -8.01
CA ASN A 69 17.66 -34.23 -7.25
C ASN A 69 17.69 -33.85 -5.76
N PRO A 70 16.83 -34.44 -4.92
CA PRO A 70 16.71 -34.06 -3.50
C PRO A 70 17.94 -34.40 -2.65
N ASN A 71 18.94 -35.10 -3.21
CA ASN A 71 20.22 -35.43 -2.56
C ASN A 71 21.36 -34.47 -2.96
N ILE A 72 21.07 -33.44 -3.76
CA ILE A 72 22.05 -32.44 -4.18
C ILE A 72 21.75 -31.12 -3.47
N ILE A 73 22.77 -30.58 -2.81
CA ILE A 73 22.76 -29.24 -2.23
C ILE A 73 23.54 -28.33 -3.15
N ILE A 74 22.97 -27.16 -3.41
CA ILE A 74 23.55 -26.09 -4.20
C ILE A 74 23.87 -24.95 -3.26
N ALA A 75 25.16 -24.68 -3.07
CA ALA A 75 25.65 -23.50 -2.36
C ALA A 75 26.12 -22.46 -3.38
N GLU A 76 25.65 -21.23 -3.23
CA GLU A 76 25.96 -20.11 -4.12
C GLU A 76 26.67 -18.99 -3.36
N GLN A 77 27.66 -18.38 -4.01
CA GLN A 77 28.30 -17.16 -3.55
C GLN A 77 28.50 -16.18 -4.71
N VAL A 78 28.23 -14.91 -4.46
CA VAL A 78 28.47 -13.81 -5.39
C VAL A 78 29.76 -13.09 -5.01
N ILE A 79 30.66 -12.94 -5.99
CA ILE A 79 31.85 -12.12 -5.89
C ILE A 79 31.55 -10.77 -6.58
N PRO A 80 31.51 -9.65 -5.81
CA PRO A 80 31.23 -8.33 -6.34
C PRO A 80 32.35 -7.79 -7.25
N GLU A 81 32.09 -6.68 -7.94
CA GLU A 81 33.02 -6.10 -8.92
C GLU A 81 34.30 -5.50 -8.32
N ASN A 82 34.25 -5.10 -7.04
CA ASN A 82 35.36 -4.49 -6.31
C ASN A 82 36.39 -5.50 -5.76
N GLU A 83 36.14 -6.80 -5.94
CA GLU A 83 37.01 -7.87 -5.46
C GLU A 83 37.37 -8.81 -6.62
N GLY A 84 38.66 -8.92 -6.92
CA GLY A 84 39.18 -9.63 -8.08
C GLY A 84 40.68 -9.43 -8.24
N GLY A 85 41.20 -9.64 -9.44
CA GLY A 85 42.63 -9.60 -9.76
C GLY A 85 43.34 -10.95 -9.60
N TRP A 86 42.58 -12.04 -9.58
CA TRP A 86 43.09 -13.40 -9.37
C TRP A 86 42.28 -14.45 -10.15
N TRP A 87 42.87 -15.63 -10.33
CA TRP A 87 42.25 -16.76 -11.02
C TRP A 87 41.44 -17.61 -10.06
N ILE A 88 40.25 -18.04 -10.46
CA ILE A 88 39.44 -18.98 -9.69
C ILE A 88 39.65 -20.38 -10.26
N ARG A 89 40.09 -21.32 -9.40
CA ARG A 89 40.39 -22.71 -9.77
C ARG A 89 39.94 -23.73 -8.72
N GLU A 90 39.81 -23.30 -7.48
CA GLU A 90 39.25 -24.10 -6.38
C GLU A 90 38.20 -23.30 -5.61
N ILE A 91 37.23 -24.03 -5.07
CA ILE A 91 36.20 -23.51 -4.18
C ILE A 91 35.98 -24.46 -3.00
N GLY A 92 35.72 -23.90 -1.83
CA GLY A 92 35.52 -24.66 -0.59
C GLY A 92 34.31 -24.17 0.20
N LEU A 93 33.58 -25.09 0.84
CA LEU A 93 32.47 -24.77 1.76
C LEU A 93 32.91 -24.96 3.20
N TYR A 94 32.51 -24.04 4.09
CA TYR A 94 32.91 -24.03 5.49
C TYR A 94 31.72 -24.02 6.44
N ASP A 95 31.88 -24.68 7.59
CA ASP A 95 30.91 -24.68 8.68
C ASP A 95 31.06 -23.45 9.62
N ASP A 96 30.24 -23.39 10.66
CA ASP A 96 30.29 -22.38 11.71
C ASP A 96 31.55 -22.43 12.59
N ASN A 97 32.21 -23.60 12.65
CA ASN A 97 33.49 -23.79 13.35
C ASN A 97 34.70 -23.47 12.45
N GLY A 98 34.48 -23.08 11.20
CA GLY A 98 35.52 -22.78 10.22
C GLY A 98 36.15 -24.01 9.56
N GLY A 99 35.62 -25.20 9.79
CA GLY A 99 36.08 -26.46 9.18
C GLY A 99 35.63 -26.58 7.73
N LEU A 100 36.53 -27.07 6.86
CA LEU A 100 36.25 -27.28 5.43
C LEU A 100 35.34 -28.51 5.25
N ILE A 101 34.09 -28.30 4.87
CA ILE A 101 33.08 -29.34 4.64
C ILE A 101 33.28 -30.00 3.26
N ALA A 102 33.50 -29.20 2.23
CA ALA A 102 33.54 -29.67 0.85
C ALA A 102 34.56 -28.89 0.04
N ILE A 103 35.14 -29.55 -0.95
CA ILE A 103 36.16 -29.01 -1.84
C ILE A 103 35.79 -29.36 -3.28
N GLY A 104 35.93 -28.40 -4.19
CA GLY A 104 35.67 -28.58 -5.60
C GLY A 104 36.65 -27.82 -6.48
N ASN A 105 36.92 -28.37 -7.66
CA ASN A 105 37.69 -27.69 -8.70
C ASN A 105 36.74 -27.04 -9.72
N VAL A 106 37.14 -25.89 -10.25
CA VAL A 106 36.35 -25.12 -11.22
C VAL A 106 37.16 -24.80 -12.48
N PRO A 107 36.50 -24.56 -13.62
CA PRO A 107 37.18 -24.09 -14.83
C PRO A 107 37.97 -22.81 -14.55
N GLU A 108 39.20 -22.75 -15.04
CA GLU A 108 40.09 -21.60 -14.83
C GLU A 108 39.44 -20.33 -15.35
N THR A 109 39.03 -19.46 -14.42
CA THR A 109 38.29 -18.25 -14.74
C THR A 109 39.00 -17.06 -14.11
N TYR A 110 39.40 -16.09 -14.93
CA TYR A 110 39.97 -14.85 -14.41
C TYR A 110 38.86 -13.90 -13.96
N LYS A 111 38.92 -13.47 -12.70
CA LYS A 111 37.98 -12.50 -12.12
C LYS A 111 38.64 -11.12 -12.08
N PRO A 112 38.38 -10.22 -13.04
CA PRO A 112 38.99 -8.89 -13.03
C PRO A 112 38.46 -8.06 -11.85
N ASN A 113 39.31 -7.16 -11.37
CA ASN A 113 38.94 -6.12 -10.41
C ASN A 113 38.52 -4.83 -11.15
N LEU A 114 37.65 -4.03 -10.55
CA LEU A 114 37.21 -2.73 -11.06
C LEU A 114 38.38 -1.80 -11.43
N GLN A 115 39.49 -1.84 -10.69
CA GLN A 115 40.71 -1.05 -10.97
C GLN A 115 41.40 -1.41 -12.28
N GLU A 116 41.14 -2.61 -12.83
CA GLU A 116 41.65 -3.06 -14.12
C GLU A 116 40.78 -2.59 -15.30
N GLY A 117 39.78 -1.73 -15.04
CA GLY A 117 38.89 -1.16 -16.05
C GLY A 117 37.74 -2.08 -16.47
N SER A 118 37.59 -3.25 -15.84
CA SER A 118 36.47 -4.18 -16.07
C SER A 118 35.95 -4.76 -14.75
N GLY A 119 35.04 -4.03 -14.09
CA GLY A 119 34.27 -4.57 -12.96
C GLY A 119 33.28 -5.62 -13.45
N ARG A 120 33.51 -6.88 -13.11
CA ARG A 120 32.56 -7.98 -13.40
C ARG A 120 32.08 -8.58 -12.09
N THR A 121 30.79 -8.84 -11.97
CA THR A 121 30.24 -9.67 -10.90
C THR A 121 30.29 -11.13 -11.33
N GLN A 122 30.79 -12.01 -10.46
CA GLN A 122 30.89 -13.45 -10.74
C GLN A 122 30.08 -14.23 -9.72
N VAL A 123 29.25 -15.16 -10.20
CA VAL A 123 28.51 -16.10 -9.35
C VAL A 123 29.27 -17.43 -9.35
N LEU A 124 29.54 -17.96 -8.17
CA LEU A 124 30.12 -19.27 -7.94
C LEU A 124 29.04 -20.18 -7.35
N GLN A 125 28.95 -21.39 -7.89
CA GLN A 125 27.96 -22.37 -7.47
C GLN A 125 28.66 -23.72 -7.26
N MET A 126 28.49 -24.30 -6.07
CA MET A 126 28.93 -25.65 -5.76
C MET A 126 27.72 -26.56 -5.61
N ALA A 127 27.62 -27.57 -6.48
CA ALA A 127 26.66 -28.66 -6.34
C ALA A 127 27.34 -29.83 -5.63
N LEU A 128 26.80 -30.23 -4.48
CA LEU A 128 27.35 -31.28 -3.62
C LEU A 128 26.32 -32.38 -3.38
N ILE A 129 26.71 -33.63 -3.59
CA ILE A 129 25.89 -34.79 -3.27
C ILE A 129 26.07 -35.13 -1.79
N VAL A 130 24.97 -35.21 -1.05
CA VAL A 130 24.94 -35.53 0.39
C VAL A 130 24.04 -36.74 0.66
N SER A 131 24.30 -37.44 1.77
CA SER A 131 23.49 -38.59 2.20
C SER A 131 22.13 -38.19 2.78
N SER A 132 21.99 -36.95 3.27
CA SER A 132 20.73 -36.38 3.73
C SER A 132 20.76 -34.85 3.65
N THR A 133 19.80 -34.27 2.91
CA THR A 133 19.64 -32.81 2.80
C THR A 133 18.91 -32.20 4.00
N GLN A 134 18.20 -33.01 4.80
CA GLN A 134 17.52 -32.58 6.03
C GLN A 134 18.50 -32.22 7.15
N ALA A 135 19.69 -32.82 7.10
CA ALA A 135 20.79 -32.58 8.03
C ALA A 135 21.61 -31.32 7.68
N VAL A 136 21.21 -30.53 6.68
CA VAL A 136 21.88 -29.29 6.30
C VAL A 136 20.92 -28.11 6.43
N THR A 137 21.39 -27.04 7.06
CA THR A 137 20.62 -25.81 7.20
C THR A 137 20.55 -25.08 5.87
N LEU A 138 19.35 -24.95 5.32
CA LEU A 138 19.09 -24.13 4.14
C LEU A 138 19.09 -22.67 4.55
N LYS A 139 19.99 -21.89 3.95
CA LYS A 139 20.13 -20.45 4.21
C LYS A 139 19.83 -19.70 2.93
N VAL A 140 18.96 -18.70 3.03
CA VAL A 140 18.84 -17.67 2.00
C VAL A 140 19.19 -16.36 2.68
N ASP A 141 20.25 -15.70 2.24
CA ASP A 141 20.60 -14.36 2.71
C ASP A 141 20.07 -13.33 1.70
N PRO A 142 18.89 -12.72 1.94
CA PRO A 142 18.29 -11.77 1.02
C PRO A 142 19.01 -10.42 0.99
N SER A 143 20.05 -10.22 1.81
CA SER A 143 20.74 -8.94 1.96
C SER A 143 21.97 -8.75 1.07
N VAL A 144 22.48 -9.82 0.42
CA VAL A 144 23.75 -9.78 -0.33
C VAL A 144 23.65 -10.36 -1.77
N VAL A 145 22.46 -10.69 -2.26
CA VAL A 145 22.29 -11.30 -3.59
C VAL A 145 21.40 -10.42 -4.45
N LEU A 146 21.87 -10.05 -5.64
CA LEU A 146 20.96 -9.70 -6.72
C LEU A 146 20.08 -10.93 -6.97
N ALA A 147 18.85 -10.92 -6.45
CA ALA A 147 17.91 -11.99 -6.66
C ALA A 147 17.71 -12.22 -8.16
N THR A 148 17.89 -13.46 -8.61
CA THR A 148 17.54 -13.84 -9.97
C THR A 148 16.06 -13.54 -10.20
N ARG A 149 15.67 -13.17 -11.43
CA ARG A 149 14.27 -12.87 -11.78
C ARG A 149 13.33 -14.00 -11.35
N GLU A 150 13.79 -15.26 -11.48
CA GLU A 150 13.04 -16.44 -11.09
C GLU A 150 12.79 -16.50 -9.57
N TYR A 151 13.79 -16.19 -8.74
CA TYR A 151 13.61 -16.12 -7.29
C TYR A 151 12.61 -15.03 -6.90
N VAL A 152 12.71 -13.85 -7.52
CA VAL A 152 11.77 -12.75 -7.26
C VAL A 152 10.35 -13.15 -7.65
N THR A 153 10.14 -13.72 -8.84
CA THR A 153 8.82 -14.19 -9.27
C THR A 153 8.26 -15.26 -8.33
N LYS A 154 9.04 -16.29 -7.98
CA LYS A 154 8.61 -17.34 -7.03
C LYS A 154 8.26 -16.76 -5.65
N SER A 155 9.03 -15.79 -5.16
CA SER A 155 8.78 -15.15 -3.86
C SER A 155 7.50 -14.29 -3.86
N ILE A 156 7.22 -13.58 -4.96
CA ILE A 156 6.01 -12.79 -5.13
C ILE A 156 4.79 -13.69 -5.24
N ASP A 157 4.87 -14.78 -6.01
CA ASP A 157 3.77 -15.73 -6.15
C ASP A 157 3.42 -16.37 -4.79
N ALA A 158 4.43 -16.75 -4.01
CA ALA A 158 4.22 -17.26 -2.65
C ALA A 158 3.59 -16.22 -1.72
N ALA A 159 3.99 -14.95 -1.83
CA ALA A 159 3.41 -13.85 -1.05
C ALA A 159 1.95 -13.55 -1.45
N ILE A 160 1.63 -13.62 -2.74
CA ILE A 160 0.26 -13.48 -3.27
C ILE A 160 -0.61 -14.61 -2.73
N GLN A 161 -0.17 -15.87 -2.84
CA GLN A 161 -0.93 -17.02 -2.31
C GLN A 161 -1.16 -16.91 -0.80
N ALA A 162 -0.16 -16.48 -0.03
CA ALA A 162 -0.31 -16.25 1.41
C ALA A 162 -1.30 -15.11 1.73
N SER A 163 -1.28 -14.04 0.93
CA SER A 163 -2.22 -12.91 1.04
C SER A 163 -3.66 -13.32 0.70
N GLU A 164 -3.85 -14.09 -0.36
CA GLU A 164 -5.15 -14.64 -0.77
C GLU A 164 -5.72 -15.59 0.29
N ALA A 165 -4.89 -16.49 0.83
CA ALA A 165 -5.28 -17.39 1.91
C ALA A 165 -5.66 -16.65 3.21
N LYS A 166 -5.01 -15.52 3.50
CA LYS A 166 -5.35 -14.66 4.63
C LYS A 166 -6.64 -13.86 4.37
N SER A 167 -6.81 -13.35 3.16
CA SER A 167 -8.01 -12.60 2.74
C SER A 167 -9.26 -13.47 2.78
N ALA A 168 -9.15 -14.75 2.41
CA ALA A 168 -10.22 -15.74 2.54
C ALA A 168 -10.66 -16.00 4.00
N LYS A 169 -9.84 -15.64 5.00
CA LYS A 169 -10.20 -15.75 6.43
C LYS A 169 -10.80 -14.47 7.03
N ILE A 170 -10.65 -13.33 6.35
CA ILE A 170 -11.10 -12.01 6.85
C ILE A 170 -12.46 -11.63 6.25
N TYR A 171 -12.76 -12.07 5.04
CA TYR A 171 -14.03 -11.80 4.36
C TYR A 171 -14.77 -13.11 4.11
N ALA A 172 -16.04 -13.16 4.53
CA ALA A 172 -16.92 -14.27 4.15
C ALA A 172 -17.05 -14.29 2.62
N THR A 173 -16.78 -15.43 2.00
CA THR A 173 -17.03 -15.66 0.57
C THR A 173 -18.51 -15.42 0.25
N LYS A 174 -18.82 -15.13 -1.02
CA LYS A 174 -20.23 -14.97 -1.46
C LYS A 174 -21.09 -16.18 -1.06
N THR A 175 -20.49 -17.38 -1.05
CA THR A 175 -21.12 -18.63 -0.61
C THR A 175 -21.38 -18.61 0.90
N GLU A 176 -20.38 -18.31 1.73
CA GLU A 176 -20.56 -18.23 3.19
C GLU A 176 -21.54 -17.13 3.61
N LEU A 177 -21.55 -16.00 2.90
CA LEU A 177 -22.53 -14.93 3.11
C LEU A 177 -23.94 -15.40 2.73
N SER A 178 -24.08 -16.11 1.61
CA SER A 178 -25.38 -16.65 1.16
C SER A 178 -25.90 -17.72 2.11
N SER A 179 -25.03 -18.61 2.61
CA SER A 179 -25.38 -19.65 3.59
C SER A 179 -25.65 -19.09 4.98
N GLY A 180 -24.92 -18.06 5.40
CA GLY A 180 -25.13 -17.38 6.69
C GLY A 180 -26.40 -16.52 6.71
N LEU A 181 -26.82 -16.00 5.54
CA LEU A 181 -28.07 -15.25 5.40
C LEU A 181 -29.29 -16.17 5.27
N SER A 182 -29.11 -17.38 4.71
CA SER A 182 -30.14 -18.43 4.68
C SER A 182 -30.39 -18.97 6.09
N GLY A 183 -31.33 -18.35 6.79
CA GLY A 183 -31.71 -18.70 8.17
C GLY A 183 -31.66 -17.53 9.17
N LYS A 184 -31.13 -16.36 8.78
CA LYS A 184 -31.16 -15.13 9.58
C LYS A 184 -32.29 -14.17 9.18
N GLN A 185 -32.89 -14.38 8.01
CA GLN A 185 -34.09 -13.68 7.58
C GLN A 185 -35.31 -14.62 7.77
N PRO A 186 -36.30 -14.26 8.60
CA PRO A 186 -37.59 -14.91 8.57
C PRO A 186 -38.18 -14.80 7.16
N THR A 187 -38.64 -15.91 6.61
CA THR A 187 -39.44 -15.91 5.40
C THR A 187 -40.79 -15.25 5.72
N GLY A 188 -41.00 -13.99 5.31
CA GLY A 188 -42.19 -13.14 5.61
C GLY A 188 -41.91 -12.18 6.77
N ASP A 189 -42.01 -10.86 6.67
CA ASP A 189 -43.14 -10.06 6.17
C ASP A 189 -42.71 -8.92 5.23
N TYR A 190 -42.75 -9.16 3.93
CA TYR A 190 -43.07 -8.09 2.98
C TYR A 190 -44.22 -8.62 2.14
N ALA A 191 -45.30 -7.84 2.06
CA ALA A 191 -46.46 -8.19 1.25
C ALA A 191 -45.98 -8.52 -0.17
N THR A 192 -46.07 -9.79 -0.53
CA THR A 192 -45.85 -10.25 -1.90
C THR A 192 -46.80 -9.50 -2.82
N ARG A 193 -46.46 -9.40 -4.12
CA ARG A 193 -47.34 -8.75 -5.11
C ARG A 193 -48.76 -9.36 -5.10
N THR A 194 -48.88 -10.62 -4.71
CA THR A 194 -50.15 -11.34 -4.52
C THR A 194 -50.94 -10.85 -3.31
N GLU A 195 -50.31 -10.64 -2.17
CA GLU A 195 -50.96 -10.10 -0.96
C GLU A 195 -51.37 -8.64 -1.16
N LEU A 196 -50.56 -7.86 -1.88
CA LEU A 196 -50.91 -6.50 -2.29
C LEU A 196 -52.13 -6.50 -3.22
N ASN A 197 -52.15 -7.39 -4.22
CA ASN A 197 -53.27 -7.53 -5.15
C ASN A 197 -54.57 -7.96 -4.46
N ASN A 198 -54.49 -8.88 -3.50
CA ASN A 198 -55.65 -9.34 -2.72
C ASN A 198 -56.14 -8.30 -1.71
N GLY A 199 -55.24 -7.49 -1.14
CA GLY A 199 -55.60 -6.40 -0.23
C GLY A 199 -56.20 -5.18 -0.94
N LEU A 200 -55.75 -4.89 -2.17
CA LEU A 200 -56.22 -3.75 -2.96
C LEU A 200 -57.56 -4.03 -3.65
N SER A 201 -57.84 -5.29 -3.99
CA SER A 201 -59.11 -5.71 -4.64
C SER A 201 -60.36 -5.48 -3.78
N GLY A 202 -60.22 -5.36 -2.45
CA GLY A 202 -61.33 -5.05 -1.53
C GLY A 202 -61.44 -3.58 -1.10
N LYS A 203 -60.51 -2.70 -1.53
CA LYS A 203 -60.39 -1.31 -1.03
C LYS A 203 -60.70 -0.23 -2.08
N GLN A 204 -60.95 -0.61 -3.33
CA GLN A 204 -61.34 0.31 -4.40
C GLN A 204 -62.73 -0.10 -4.93
N PRO A 205 -63.74 0.79 -4.96
CA PRO A 205 -64.99 0.51 -5.66
C PRO A 205 -64.69 0.22 -7.14
N THR A 206 -65.12 -0.92 -7.62
CA THR A 206 -65.12 -1.27 -9.04
C THR A 206 -66.08 -0.32 -9.77
N GLY A 207 -65.54 0.75 -10.33
CA GLY A 207 -66.23 1.65 -11.24
C GLY A 207 -65.62 1.54 -12.63
N ASP A 208 -66.47 1.49 -13.65
CA ASP A 208 -66.09 1.38 -15.07
C ASP A 208 -65.31 2.63 -15.53
N TYR A 209 -63.98 2.59 -15.41
CA TYR A 209 -63.12 3.54 -16.10
C TYR A 209 -62.74 2.97 -17.45
N ALA A 210 -63.17 3.63 -18.53
CA ALA A 210 -62.83 3.23 -19.90
C ALA A 210 -61.31 3.11 -20.06
N THR A 211 -60.84 1.94 -20.50
CA THR A 211 -59.44 1.69 -20.80
C THR A 211 -58.99 2.52 -22.02
N LYS A 212 -57.69 2.78 -22.15
CA LYS A 212 -57.10 3.49 -23.31
C LYS A 212 -57.49 2.86 -24.65
N THR A 213 -57.80 1.56 -24.65
CA THR A 213 -58.27 0.79 -25.80
C THR A 213 -59.72 1.08 -26.14
N GLU A 214 -60.60 1.23 -25.14
CA GLU A 214 -62.02 1.55 -25.33
C GLU A 214 -62.27 3.01 -25.76
N VAL A 215 -61.43 3.94 -25.28
CA VAL A 215 -61.43 5.33 -25.77
C VAL A 215 -61.03 5.37 -27.26
N ASN A 216 -60.02 4.59 -27.65
CA ASN A 216 -59.51 4.53 -29.01
C ASN A 216 -60.45 3.84 -30.02
N SER A 217 -61.41 3.04 -29.55
CA SER A 217 -62.40 2.35 -30.38
C SER A 217 -63.74 3.06 -30.44
N LYS A 218 -64.05 3.95 -29.48
CA LYS A 218 -65.25 4.82 -29.49
C LYS A 218 -64.99 6.21 -30.11
N LEU A 219 -63.74 6.59 -30.33
CA LEU A 219 -63.37 7.75 -31.16
C LEU A 219 -63.46 7.35 -32.64
N ASP A 220 -64.42 7.93 -33.37
CA ASP A 220 -64.41 7.87 -34.83
C ASP A 220 -63.21 8.66 -35.37
N LYS A 221 -62.15 7.94 -35.74
CA LYS A 221 -60.92 8.53 -36.29
C LYS A 221 -61.12 9.13 -37.68
N ASN A 222 -62.25 8.87 -38.34
CA ASN A 222 -62.60 9.50 -39.61
C ASN A 222 -63.26 10.88 -39.41
N ALA A 223 -63.67 11.23 -38.19
CA ALA A 223 -64.16 12.57 -37.84
C ALA A 223 -63.02 13.54 -37.45
N VAL A 224 -61.78 13.07 -37.30
CA VAL A 224 -60.59 13.89 -37.04
C VAL A 224 -59.83 14.11 -38.36
N VAL A 225 -60.48 14.82 -39.28
CA VAL A 225 -59.82 15.36 -40.47
C VAL A 225 -59.05 16.61 -40.03
N GLN A 226 -57.74 16.47 -39.81
CA GLN A 226 -56.86 17.63 -39.79
C GLN A 226 -56.26 17.80 -41.20
N THR A 227 -57.03 18.45 -42.06
CA THR A 227 -56.57 18.97 -43.35
C THR A 227 -55.59 20.10 -43.10
N THR A 228 -54.31 19.83 -43.28
CA THR A 228 -53.28 20.82 -43.64
C THR A 228 -52.30 20.06 -44.54
N GLY A 229 -52.25 20.25 -45.85
CA GLY A 229 -52.08 21.52 -46.52
C GLY A 229 -50.76 21.42 -47.30
N THR A 230 -50.80 21.83 -48.57
CA THR A 230 -49.68 22.01 -49.51
C THR A 230 -48.31 22.22 -48.86
N SER A 231 -47.49 21.16 -48.82
CA SER A 231 -46.05 21.27 -48.59
C SER A 231 -45.31 20.43 -49.63
N THR A 232 -44.48 21.10 -50.43
CA THR A 232 -43.74 20.62 -51.60
C THR A 232 -42.37 20.04 -51.24
N THR A 233 -42.26 19.34 -50.11
CA THR A 233 -41.04 18.58 -49.78
C THR A 233 -41.32 17.09 -49.97
N SER A 234 -40.78 16.55 -51.06
CA SER A 234 -40.83 15.14 -51.46
C SER A 234 -40.49 14.20 -50.30
N VAL A 235 -41.50 13.71 -49.61
CA VAL A 235 -41.37 12.50 -48.79
C VAL A 235 -41.38 11.31 -49.74
N ILE A 236 -40.22 10.64 -49.84
CA ILE A 236 -40.07 9.44 -50.66
C ILE A 236 -41.04 8.36 -50.16
N SER A 237 -41.79 7.77 -51.08
CA SER A 237 -42.67 6.65 -50.77
C SER A 237 -41.85 5.44 -50.28
N GLN A 238 -42.47 4.56 -49.50
CA GLN A 238 -41.82 3.35 -48.98
C GLN A 238 -41.16 2.50 -50.09
N ASP A 239 -41.72 2.52 -51.31
CA ASP A 239 -41.15 1.88 -52.51
C ASP A 239 -39.88 2.59 -53.02
N GLY A 240 -39.85 3.93 -52.98
CA GLY A 240 -38.65 4.70 -53.33
C GLY A 240 -37.51 4.52 -52.32
N ALA A 241 -37.82 4.34 -51.03
CA ALA A 241 -36.82 3.96 -50.03
C ALA A 241 -36.27 2.56 -50.31
N THR A 242 -37.14 1.59 -50.61
CA THR A 242 -36.76 0.19 -50.87
C THR A 242 -35.88 0.06 -52.12
N LYS A 243 -36.13 0.83 -53.18
CA LYS A 243 -35.31 0.84 -54.41
C LYS A 243 -33.97 1.57 -54.24
N ALA A 244 -33.90 2.57 -53.37
CA ALA A 244 -32.64 3.25 -53.03
C ALA A 244 -31.68 2.34 -52.24
N PHE A 245 -32.20 1.42 -51.42
CA PHE A 245 -31.38 0.41 -50.71
C PHE A 245 -31.02 -0.81 -51.57
N ALA A 246 -31.77 -1.09 -52.64
CA ALA A 246 -31.46 -2.20 -53.57
C ALA A 246 -30.36 -1.85 -54.60
N GLY A 247 -30.03 -0.57 -54.78
CA GLY A 247 -29.16 -0.08 -55.86
C GLY A 247 -27.71 0.27 -55.50
N GLY A 248 -27.30 0.23 -54.23
CA GLY A 248 -25.94 0.67 -53.90
C GLY A 248 -25.50 0.46 -52.46
N GLN A 249 -24.96 -0.73 -52.16
CA GLN A 249 -23.69 -0.93 -51.45
C GLN A 249 -23.35 -2.42 -51.48
N ARG A 250 -22.34 -2.76 -52.27
CA ARG A 250 -21.85 -4.13 -52.45
C ARG A 250 -20.94 -4.49 -51.27
N PHE A 251 -21.49 -5.13 -50.24
CA PHE A 251 -20.68 -6.03 -49.41
C PHE A 251 -20.50 -7.34 -50.20
N HIS A 252 -19.41 -7.44 -50.97
CA HIS A 252 -18.91 -8.75 -51.39
C HIS A 252 -18.20 -9.36 -50.18
N THR A 253 -18.90 -10.17 -49.39
CA THR A 253 -18.25 -11.01 -48.39
C THR A 253 -17.82 -12.31 -49.07
N SER A 254 -16.60 -12.35 -49.60
CA SER A 254 -15.85 -13.61 -49.66
C SER A 254 -15.26 -13.82 -48.26
N PRO A 255 -15.27 -15.03 -47.67
CA PRO A 255 -14.96 -15.24 -46.26
C PRO A 255 -13.52 -14.83 -45.83
N GLU A 256 -12.65 -14.46 -46.77
CA GLU A 256 -11.22 -14.22 -46.52
C GLU A 256 -10.76 -12.77 -46.82
N SER A 257 -11.64 -11.88 -47.29
CA SER A 257 -11.27 -10.48 -47.56
C SER A 257 -12.43 -9.48 -47.45
N VAL A 258 -12.14 -8.28 -46.92
CA VAL A 258 -13.05 -7.12 -46.92
C VAL A 258 -12.49 -6.03 -47.84
N GLU A 259 -13.25 -5.64 -48.86
CA GLU A 259 -12.89 -4.52 -49.74
C GLU A 259 -13.69 -3.26 -49.37
N MET A 260 -12.98 -2.16 -49.14
CA MET A 260 -13.54 -0.84 -48.90
C MET A 260 -13.19 0.09 -50.06
N ILE A 261 -14.20 0.57 -50.78
CA ILE A 261 -14.03 1.49 -51.91
C ILE A 261 -13.92 2.91 -51.36
N THR A 262 -12.81 3.59 -51.64
CA THR A 262 -12.62 5.01 -51.31
C THR A 262 -12.46 5.85 -52.58
N PRO A 263 -12.66 7.18 -52.53
CA PRO A 263 -12.51 8.05 -53.70
C PRO A 263 -11.12 7.98 -54.37
N ASN A 264 -10.10 7.54 -53.64
CA ASN A 264 -8.70 7.51 -54.09
C ASN A 264 -8.20 6.07 -54.41
N GLY A 265 -9.10 5.08 -54.49
CA GLY A 265 -8.78 3.68 -54.78
C GLY A 265 -9.42 2.69 -53.80
N SER A 266 -9.43 1.41 -54.16
CA SER A 266 -9.93 0.32 -53.30
C SER A 266 -8.86 -0.11 -52.31
N ILE A 267 -9.23 -0.20 -51.04
CA ILE A 267 -8.43 -0.83 -49.98
C ILE A 267 -9.02 -2.22 -49.72
N ILE A 268 -8.17 -3.25 -49.72
CA ILE A 268 -8.53 -4.62 -49.34
C ILE A 268 -7.81 -4.96 -48.04
N ILE A 269 -8.55 -5.58 -47.12
CA ILE A 269 -7.99 -6.26 -45.96
C ILE A 269 -8.21 -7.76 -46.18
N GLU A 270 -7.14 -8.54 -46.28
CA GLU A 270 -7.21 -10.00 -46.48
C GLU A 270 -6.49 -10.75 -45.36
N LEU A 271 -7.02 -11.91 -45.00
CA LEU A 271 -6.38 -12.87 -44.11
C LEU A 271 -5.69 -13.92 -44.98
N THR A 272 -4.37 -14.06 -44.82
CA THR A 272 -3.62 -15.09 -45.53
C THR A 272 -3.72 -16.44 -44.82
N ASN A 273 -3.53 -17.53 -45.57
CA ASN A 273 -3.50 -18.90 -45.02
C ASN A 273 -2.42 -19.12 -43.94
N ASN A 274 -1.43 -18.23 -43.85
CA ASN A 274 -0.35 -18.28 -42.88
C ASN A 274 -0.63 -17.41 -41.62
N GLY A 275 -1.84 -16.86 -41.48
CA GLY A 275 -2.27 -16.09 -40.30
C GLY A 275 -1.90 -14.60 -40.32
N TYR A 276 -1.37 -14.09 -41.43
CA TYR A 276 -1.09 -12.65 -41.59
C TYR A 276 -2.34 -11.89 -42.02
N VAL A 277 -2.46 -10.64 -41.59
CA VAL A 277 -3.43 -9.67 -42.12
C VAL A 277 -2.69 -8.71 -43.05
N ASN A 278 -3.06 -8.71 -44.33
CA ASN A 278 -2.54 -7.77 -45.31
C ASN A 278 -3.53 -6.62 -45.52
N ILE A 279 -3.02 -5.39 -45.55
CA ILE A 279 -3.76 -4.21 -45.98
C ILE A 279 -3.17 -3.79 -47.32
N ILE A 280 -3.97 -3.82 -48.37
CA ILE A 280 -3.54 -3.64 -49.77
C ILE A 280 -4.34 -2.51 -50.39
N ASN A 281 -3.67 -1.61 -51.12
CA ASN A 281 -4.35 -0.71 -52.04
C ASN A 281 -4.16 -1.25 -53.47
N LYS A 282 -5.26 -1.49 -54.19
CA LYS A 282 -5.22 -2.10 -55.53
C LYS A 282 -4.35 -1.35 -56.54
N ASN A 283 -4.15 -0.05 -56.35
CA ASN A 283 -3.39 0.78 -57.27
C ASN A 283 -1.91 0.88 -56.90
N THR A 284 -1.57 0.69 -55.62
CA THR A 284 -0.21 0.96 -55.10
C THR A 284 0.45 -0.25 -54.42
N GLY A 285 -0.25 -1.38 -54.29
CA GLY A 285 0.26 -2.61 -53.69
C GLY A 285 0.04 -2.73 -52.17
N VAL A 286 0.78 -3.64 -51.53
CA VAL A 286 0.69 -3.92 -50.09
C VAL A 286 1.13 -2.71 -49.29
N LEU A 287 0.26 -2.21 -48.42
CA LEU A 287 0.49 -1.07 -47.55
C LEU A 287 1.00 -1.50 -46.16
N ALA A 288 0.52 -2.64 -45.66
CA ALA A 288 0.94 -3.20 -44.39
C ALA A 288 0.74 -4.72 -44.35
N GLU A 289 1.66 -5.41 -43.67
CA GLU A 289 1.57 -6.84 -43.35
C GLU A 289 1.64 -6.98 -41.82
N ILE A 290 0.63 -7.59 -41.22
CA ILE A 290 0.56 -7.79 -39.77
C ILE A 290 0.72 -9.28 -39.48
N PRO A 291 1.80 -9.71 -38.78
CA PRO A 291 2.01 -11.10 -38.45
C PRO A 291 1.00 -11.61 -37.41
N PRO A 292 0.74 -12.94 -37.37
CA PRO A 292 -0.06 -13.57 -36.33
C PRO A 292 0.63 -13.40 -34.96
N GLY A 293 0.13 -12.45 -34.16
CA GLY A 293 0.74 -12.06 -32.87
C GLY A 293 0.57 -10.58 -32.51
N GLY A 294 0.17 -9.73 -33.46
CA GLY A 294 -0.13 -8.31 -33.22
C GLY A 294 1.09 -7.40 -33.25
N LEU A 295 0.81 -6.09 -33.29
CA LEU A 295 1.81 -5.02 -33.34
C LEU A 295 2.62 -4.98 -32.04
N GLU A 296 3.73 -5.72 -31.96
CA GLU A 296 4.75 -5.42 -30.95
C GLU A 296 5.34 -4.05 -31.29
N GLN A 297 4.86 -3.05 -30.56
CA GLN A 297 5.35 -1.68 -30.60
C GLN A 297 6.84 -1.71 -30.20
N SER A 298 7.70 -1.66 -31.20
CA SER A 298 9.13 -1.35 -31.06
C SER A 298 9.26 0.01 -30.37
N ALA A 299 9.34 0.00 -29.05
CA ALA A 299 9.65 1.16 -28.25
C ALA A 299 11.15 1.44 -28.39
N GLY A 300 11.48 2.24 -29.40
CA GLY A 300 12.79 2.84 -29.57
C GLY A 300 13.22 3.62 -28.31
N SER A 301 14.54 3.55 -28.06
CA SER A 301 15.37 4.54 -27.35
C SER A 301 14.64 5.58 -26.51
N HIS A 302 14.10 5.15 -25.39
CA HIS A 302 14.16 5.95 -24.18
C HIS A 302 15.13 5.23 -23.25
N PRO A 303 16.17 5.88 -22.70
CA PRO A 303 16.91 5.26 -21.62
C PRO A 303 15.90 5.01 -20.51
N LYS A 304 15.45 3.76 -20.36
CA LYS A 304 14.80 3.31 -19.14
C LYS A 304 15.88 3.55 -18.10
N ARG A 305 15.77 4.67 -17.37
CA ARG A 305 16.57 4.94 -16.20
C ARG A 305 16.26 3.77 -15.28
N MET A 306 17.11 2.74 -15.33
CA MET A 306 17.08 1.68 -14.34
C MET A 306 17.33 2.40 -13.03
N MET A 307 16.27 2.57 -12.23
CA MET A 307 16.46 3.03 -10.86
C MET A 307 17.39 2.02 -10.21
N SER A 308 18.48 2.50 -9.63
CA SER A 308 19.32 1.67 -8.79
C SER A 308 18.47 1.05 -7.68
N GLN A 309 18.92 -0.06 -7.09
CA GLN A 309 18.27 -0.65 -5.91
C GLN A 309 18.06 0.40 -4.80
N LYS A 310 18.94 1.41 -4.71
CA LYS A 310 18.76 2.59 -3.86
C LYS A 310 17.50 3.38 -4.21
N GLY A 311 17.24 3.65 -5.49
CA GLY A 311 15.99 4.29 -5.94
C GLY A 311 14.73 3.45 -5.66
N ILE A 312 14.82 2.12 -5.75
CA ILE A 312 13.72 1.20 -5.41
C ILE A 312 13.52 1.12 -3.88
N THR A 313 14.60 1.11 -3.10
CA THR A 313 14.56 1.12 -1.63
C THR A 313 14.08 2.46 -1.08
N ASP A 314 14.48 3.57 -1.69
CA ASP A 314 14.00 4.91 -1.36
C ASP A 314 12.51 5.05 -1.73
N LEU A 315 12.05 4.40 -2.80
CA LEU A 315 10.62 4.31 -3.16
C LEU A 315 9.84 3.39 -2.22
N ALA A 316 10.37 2.22 -1.84
CA ALA A 316 9.71 1.32 -0.88
C ALA A 316 9.65 1.91 0.53
N LYS A 317 10.71 2.60 0.98
CA LYS A 317 10.71 3.40 2.22
C LYS A 317 9.75 4.58 2.15
N SER A 318 9.44 5.10 0.95
CA SER A 318 8.41 6.13 0.78
C SER A 318 6.97 5.60 0.95
N VAL A 319 6.78 4.28 0.98
CA VAL A 319 5.46 3.63 1.18
C VAL A 319 5.23 3.23 2.64
N GLU A 320 6.28 3.02 3.45
CA GLU A 320 6.12 2.70 4.86
C GLU A 320 5.93 3.96 5.72
N THR A 321 4.98 3.88 6.66
CA THR A 321 4.78 4.92 7.66
C THR A 321 6.06 5.10 8.49
N PRO A 322 6.63 6.31 8.59
CA PRO A 322 7.87 6.51 9.32
C PRO A 322 7.66 6.31 10.83
N ILE A 323 8.60 5.62 11.47
CA ILE A 323 8.63 5.47 12.94
C ILE A 323 8.75 6.86 13.56
N GLY A 324 7.88 7.15 14.54
CA GLY A 324 7.76 8.46 15.16
C GLY A 324 6.69 9.36 14.53
N MET A 325 5.99 8.92 13.47
CA MET A 325 4.87 9.66 12.92
C MET A 325 3.72 9.77 13.92
N PHE A 326 3.13 10.96 14.03
CA PHE A 326 1.89 11.17 14.78
C PHE A 326 0.69 11.21 13.82
N ALA A 327 -0.41 10.61 14.23
CA ALA A 327 -1.68 10.72 13.52
C ALA A 327 -2.86 10.70 14.51
N THR A 328 -3.98 11.28 14.07
CA THR A 328 -5.23 11.27 14.82
C THR A 328 -6.13 10.14 14.34
N PHE A 329 -6.80 9.49 15.28
CA PHE A 329 -7.65 8.33 15.03
C PHE A 329 -9.04 8.53 15.63
N PRO A 330 -10.10 8.06 14.95
CA PRO A 330 -11.44 7.97 15.54
C PRO A 330 -11.56 6.81 16.54
N HIS A 331 -10.52 5.99 16.68
CA HIS A 331 -10.46 4.84 17.59
C HIS A 331 -10.23 5.29 19.03
N ARG A 332 -10.69 4.47 20.00
CA ARG A 332 -10.29 4.59 21.40
C ARG A 332 -8.81 4.21 21.56
N ALA A 333 -8.14 4.74 22.58
CA ALA A 333 -6.73 4.43 22.87
C ALA A 333 -6.43 2.92 22.98
N THR A 334 -7.38 2.13 23.50
CA THR A 334 -7.26 0.66 23.64
C THR A 334 -7.56 -0.12 22.36
N GLN A 335 -8.00 0.55 21.30
CA GLN A 335 -8.45 -0.06 20.04
C GLN A 335 -7.75 0.57 18.83
N LEU A 336 -6.54 1.10 19.04
CA LEU A 336 -5.72 1.64 17.96
C LEU A 336 -5.32 0.52 16.99
N PRO A 337 -5.15 0.85 15.69
CA PRO A 337 -4.57 -0.09 14.73
C PRO A 337 -3.21 -0.61 15.21
N THR A 338 -2.85 -1.82 14.76
CA THR A 338 -1.56 -2.42 15.10
C THR A 338 -0.40 -1.48 14.81
N LYS A 339 0.64 -1.49 15.65
CA LYS A 339 1.85 -0.64 15.58
C LYS A 339 1.67 0.83 15.99
N TRP A 340 0.44 1.23 16.31
CA TRP A 340 0.12 2.57 16.81
C TRP A 340 -0.12 2.54 18.31
N TYR A 341 0.43 3.55 19.00
CA TYR A 341 0.38 3.66 20.46
C TYR A 341 -0.13 5.04 20.84
N SER A 342 -1.04 5.10 21.81
CA SER A 342 -1.61 6.37 22.27
C SER A 342 -0.55 7.25 22.93
N THR A 343 -0.66 8.57 22.78
CA THR A 343 0.25 9.53 23.43
C THR A 343 -0.19 9.86 24.86
N ASN A 344 -0.27 8.84 25.70
CA ASN A 344 -0.79 8.90 27.07
C ASN A 344 0.28 8.81 28.17
N GLY A 345 1.56 8.70 27.80
CA GLY A 345 2.67 8.53 28.75
C GLY A 345 2.92 7.08 29.21
N ASP A 346 2.28 6.08 28.60
CA ASP A 346 2.54 4.67 28.90
C ASP A 346 4.03 4.34 28.74
N ARG A 347 4.51 3.36 29.51
CA ARG A 347 5.93 3.03 29.59
C ARG A 347 6.19 1.60 29.14
N PHE A 348 7.25 1.42 28.38
CA PHE A 348 7.71 0.14 27.86
C PHE A 348 9.12 -0.16 28.35
N SER A 349 9.45 -1.44 28.53
CA SER A 349 10.83 -1.85 28.81
C SER A 349 11.74 -1.39 27.68
N VAL A 350 12.91 -0.84 28.01
CA VAL A 350 13.92 -0.42 27.01
C VAL A 350 14.40 -1.56 26.13
N SER A 351 14.20 -2.80 26.55
CA SER A 351 14.52 -4.02 25.80
C SER A 351 13.34 -4.59 24.99
N SER A 352 12.11 -4.07 25.18
CA SER A 352 10.96 -4.52 24.38
C SER A 352 11.04 -3.94 22.96
N PRO A 353 10.33 -4.52 21.97
CA PRO A 353 10.26 -3.95 20.62
C PRO A 353 9.87 -2.47 20.63
N GLN A 354 8.86 -2.11 21.42
CA GLN A 354 8.38 -0.72 21.57
C GLN A 354 9.46 0.18 22.19
N GLY A 355 10.17 -0.32 23.22
CA GLY A 355 11.26 0.43 23.84
C GLY A 355 12.42 0.67 22.88
N LEU A 356 12.81 -0.33 22.09
CA LEU A 356 13.84 -0.18 21.07
C LEU A 356 13.41 0.80 19.96
N ALA A 357 12.15 0.75 19.53
CA ALA A 357 11.59 1.71 18.57
C ALA A 357 11.64 3.14 19.12
N LEU A 358 11.21 3.36 20.36
CA LEU A 358 11.28 4.66 21.03
C LEU A 358 12.73 5.15 21.21
N LYS A 359 13.67 4.25 21.52
CA LYS A 359 15.10 4.60 21.62
C LYS A 359 15.69 5.03 20.29
N SER A 360 15.25 4.41 19.19
CA SER A 360 15.71 4.74 17.84
C SER A 360 15.28 6.13 17.34
N LEU A 361 14.30 6.77 18.00
CA LEU A 361 13.83 8.10 17.63
C LEU A 361 14.94 9.17 17.80
N PRO A 362 14.94 10.23 16.96
CA PRO A 362 15.86 11.36 17.07
C PRO A 362 15.85 11.99 18.47
N ALA A 363 17.01 12.49 18.91
CA ALA A 363 17.15 13.08 20.24
C ALA A 363 16.25 14.31 20.43
N GLU A 364 16.11 15.11 19.39
CA GLU A 364 15.29 16.32 19.32
C GLU A 364 13.82 15.97 19.51
N LEU A 365 13.31 14.99 18.75
CA LEU A 365 11.92 14.52 18.89
C LEU A 365 11.64 14.01 20.30
N LYS A 366 12.59 13.25 20.87
CA LYS A 366 12.44 12.76 22.25
C LYS A 366 12.39 13.89 23.27
N SER A 367 13.27 14.89 23.13
CA SER A 367 13.30 16.08 23.98
C SER A 367 12.01 16.88 23.88
N ASP A 368 11.58 17.21 22.65
CA ASP A 368 10.42 18.06 22.39
C ASP A 368 9.11 17.42 22.87
N TRP A 369 8.99 16.09 22.77
CA TRP A 369 7.77 15.35 23.12
C TRP A 369 7.83 14.64 24.48
N GLY A 370 8.86 14.92 25.29
CA GLY A 370 8.97 14.39 26.65
C GLY A 370 9.12 12.87 26.71
N ILE A 371 9.81 12.25 25.74
CA ILE A 371 10.16 10.83 25.74
C ILE A 371 11.45 10.66 26.56
N THR A 372 11.32 10.01 27.70
CA THR A 372 12.39 9.87 28.70
C THR A 372 12.60 8.42 29.09
N GLU A 373 13.87 8.06 29.29
CA GLU A 373 14.27 6.76 29.83
C GLU A 373 14.54 6.90 31.34
N SER A 374 13.92 6.06 32.16
CA SER A 374 14.15 6.05 33.60
C SER A 374 13.79 4.68 34.19
N GLY A 375 14.66 4.11 35.02
CA GLY A 375 14.42 2.82 35.67
C GLY A 375 14.26 1.65 34.68
N GLY A 376 15.01 1.65 33.57
CA GLY A 376 14.92 0.61 32.53
C GLY A 376 13.64 0.65 31.68
N MET A 377 12.85 1.73 31.79
CA MET A 377 11.61 1.92 31.05
C MET A 377 11.66 3.25 30.28
N ILE A 378 11.09 3.28 29.07
CA ILE A 378 10.96 4.47 28.22
C ILE A 378 9.49 4.74 27.95
N ASN A 379 9.06 6.01 28.00
CA ASN A 379 7.65 6.37 27.78
C ASN A 379 7.33 6.74 26.33
N VAL A 380 6.10 6.47 25.90
CA VAL A 380 5.52 7.19 24.76
C VAL A 380 5.26 8.65 25.17
N PRO A 381 5.15 9.60 24.22
CA PRO A 381 4.79 10.98 24.53
C PRO A 381 3.54 11.06 25.40
N ASN A 382 3.48 12.07 26.28
CA ASN A 382 2.27 12.39 27.04
C ASN A 382 1.80 13.79 26.65
N ILE A 383 0.71 13.86 25.88
CA ILE A 383 0.15 15.16 25.46
C ILE A 383 -0.74 15.79 26.55
N LYS A 384 -1.17 14.99 27.53
CA LYS A 384 -2.04 15.46 28.60
C LYS A 384 -1.27 16.35 29.56
N GLN A 385 -1.75 17.58 29.73
CA GLN A 385 -1.19 18.55 30.67
C GLN A 385 -1.51 18.15 32.11
N SER A 386 -0.83 18.77 33.07
CA SER A 386 -1.00 18.48 34.51
C SER A 386 -2.41 18.74 35.03
N ASP A 387 -3.15 19.65 34.40
CA ASP A 387 -4.56 19.94 34.67
C ASP A 387 -5.53 18.96 33.99
N GLY A 388 -5.00 18.01 33.23
CA GLY A 388 -5.73 16.95 32.55
C GLY A 388 -6.24 17.30 31.16
N ARG A 389 -5.96 18.50 30.63
CA ARG A 389 -6.38 18.92 29.30
C ARG A 389 -5.38 18.50 28.24
N THR A 390 -5.83 18.48 26.99
CA THR A 390 -5.00 18.16 25.83
C THR A 390 -4.95 19.35 24.88
N PRO A 391 -3.76 19.88 24.54
CA PRO A 391 -3.63 21.01 23.64
C PRO A 391 -4.12 20.69 22.23
N PHE A 392 -4.65 21.71 21.56
CA PHE A 392 -4.88 21.66 20.12
C PHE A 392 -3.55 21.70 19.37
N LEU A 393 -3.36 20.77 18.43
CA LEU A 393 -2.17 20.76 17.58
C LEU A 393 -2.22 21.88 16.56
N ARG A 394 -1.13 22.64 16.45
CA ARG A 394 -0.98 23.74 15.52
C ARG A 394 0.43 23.77 14.92
N PRO A 395 0.61 24.26 13.69
CA PRO A 395 1.93 24.45 13.11
C PRO A 395 2.80 25.38 13.97
N VAL A 396 4.10 25.08 13.99
CA VAL A 396 5.13 25.97 14.55
C VAL A 396 5.16 27.29 13.78
N ASN A 397 5.54 28.37 14.44
CA ASN A 397 5.64 29.70 13.82
C ASN A 397 7.09 30.18 13.66
N GLY A 398 8.07 29.30 13.92
CA GLY A 398 9.50 29.59 13.80
C GLY A 398 10.05 30.58 14.85
N THR A 399 9.24 31.01 15.83
CA THR A 399 9.64 31.99 16.86
C THR A 399 9.26 31.47 18.24
N GLU A 400 8.16 31.92 18.82
CA GLU A 400 7.73 31.56 20.17
C GLU A 400 7.11 30.16 20.24
N ARG A 401 6.48 29.69 19.15
CA ARG A 401 5.87 28.36 19.07
C ARG A 401 6.80 27.38 18.39
N GLN A 402 7.47 26.58 19.21
CA GLN A 402 8.37 25.52 18.81
C GLN A 402 7.68 24.15 18.88
N VAL A 403 8.31 23.13 18.30
CA VAL A 403 7.85 21.74 18.42
C VAL A 403 7.81 21.35 19.90
N GLY A 404 6.76 20.66 20.33
CA GLY A 404 6.61 20.23 21.73
C GLY A 404 6.19 21.33 22.72
N SER A 405 6.33 22.62 22.37
CA SER A 405 5.90 23.71 23.25
C SER A 405 4.37 23.79 23.37
N VAL A 406 3.89 24.03 24.59
CA VAL A 406 2.46 24.18 24.88
C VAL A 406 2.17 25.63 25.27
N ASP A 407 1.36 26.29 24.46
CA ASP A 407 0.75 27.57 24.79
C ASP A 407 -0.53 27.33 25.60
N GLY A 408 -0.64 27.94 26.78
CA GLY A 408 -1.89 27.97 27.52
C GLY A 408 -2.98 28.79 26.80
N ASP A 409 -4.23 28.62 27.23
CA ASP A 409 -5.39 29.32 26.66
C ASP A 409 -5.21 30.83 26.71
N LYS A 410 -5.39 31.47 25.55
CA LYS A 410 -5.31 32.93 25.41
C LYS A 410 -6.45 33.40 24.53
N MET A 411 -7.19 34.39 25.00
CA MET A 411 -8.05 35.19 24.15
C MET A 411 -7.33 36.46 23.70
N ARG A 412 -7.73 37.03 22.56
CA ARG A 412 -7.21 38.34 22.14
C ARG A 412 -7.63 39.41 23.15
N ARG A 413 -6.79 40.43 23.33
CA ARG A 413 -7.09 41.58 24.20
C ARG A 413 -8.42 42.21 23.77
N MET A 414 -9.39 42.20 24.66
CA MET A 414 -10.65 42.94 24.52
C MET A 414 -10.58 44.16 25.43
N GLN A 415 -10.86 45.34 24.88
CA GLN A 415 -10.94 46.58 25.65
C GLN A 415 -12.28 47.24 25.38
N GLY A 416 -12.90 47.74 26.45
CA GLY A 416 -14.03 48.64 26.41
C GLY A 416 -13.88 49.64 27.55
N GLU A 417 -14.36 50.86 27.37
CA GLU A 417 -14.38 51.90 28.40
C GLU A 417 -15.81 52.09 28.88
N TYR A 418 -16.02 52.08 30.19
CA TYR A 418 -17.29 52.47 30.82
C TYR A 418 -17.07 53.79 31.54
N THR A 419 -17.52 54.88 30.94
CA THR A 419 -17.45 56.24 31.51
C THR A 419 -18.81 56.59 32.11
N ASN A 420 -18.87 56.83 33.42
CA ASN A 420 -20.08 57.31 34.10
C ASN A 420 -19.77 58.64 34.80
N SER A 421 -20.49 59.70 34.43
CA SER A 421 -20.23 61.09 34.82
C SER A 421 -21.03 61.57 36.05
N SER A 422 -21.89 60.75 36.67
CA SER A 422 -22.73 61.23 37.77
C SER A 422 -23.05 60.17 38.83
N TRP A 423 -22.16 60.04 39.83
CA TRP A 423 -22.51 59.45 41.14
C TRP A 423 -23.32 60.41 42.04
N ARG A 424 -23.83 61.54 41.52
CA ARG A 424 -24.44 62.62 42.33
C ARG A 424 -25.94 62.84 42.17
N ASP A 425 -26.66 62.07 41.36
CA ASP A 425 -28.11 62.28 41.24
C ASP A 425 -28.91 61.35 42.16
N HIS A 426 -29.39 61.95 43.24
CA HIS A 426 -30.34 61.42 44.21
C HIS A 426 -31.74 61.30 43.58
N GLY A 427 -31.92 60.48 42.55
CA GLY A 427 -33.24 60.37 41.93
C GLY A 427 -33.33 59.35 40.79
N GLY A 428 -33.85 58.16 41.11
CA GLY A 428 -34.85 57.46 40.29
C GLY A 428 -34.54 57.15 38.81
N GLY A 429 -33.28 57.06 38.40
CA GLY A 429 -32.92 56.73 37.02
C GLY A 429 -32.96 55.22 36.73
N SER A 430 -33.98 54.76 36.00
CA SER A 430 -34.07 53.41 35.44
C SER A 430 -33.01 53.19 34.33
N GLY A 431 -31.75 52.98 34.72
CA GLY A 431 -30.69 52.60 33.79
C GLY A 431 -30.92 51.19 33.25
N GLY A 432 -31.48 51.08 32.04
CA GLY A 432 -31.64 49.81 31.34
C GLY A 432 -30.29 49.30 30.85
N ALA A 433 -29.71 48.33 31.55
CA ALA A 433 -28.54 47.61 31.06
C ALA A 433 -28.97 46.43 30.17
N SER A 434 -28.27 46.23 29.06
CA SER A 434 -28.57 45.21 28.06
C SER A 434 -27.31 44.46 27.64
N GLY A 435 -27.50 43.26 27.07
CA GLY A 435 -26.39 42.39 26.67
C GLY A 435 -25.64 41.81 27.89
N VAL A 436 -24.30 41.91 27.87
CA VAL A 436 -23.41 41.40 28.93
C VAL A 436 -23.46 42.19 30.24
N PHE A 437 -24.06 43.38 30.23
CA PHE A 437 -24.08 44.26 31.40
C PHE A 437 -25.41 44.18 32.13
N SER A 438 -25.36 44.21 33.45
CA SER A 438 -26.54 44.45 34.31
C SER A 438 -26.19 45.37 35.47
N VAL A 439 -27.18 46.13 35.95
CA VAL A 439 -27.02 47.00 37.11
C VAL A 439 -27.73 46.40 38.30
N ARG A 440 -27.02 46.27 39.41
CA ARG A 440 -27.61 45.91 40.71
C ARG A 440 -27.57 47.12 41.63
N TYR A 441 -28.75 47.54 42.08
CA TYR A 441 -28.90 48.58 43.10
C TYR A 441 -28.90 47.92 44.49
N SER A 442 -28.11 48.46 45.41
CA SER A 442 -28.11 48.05 46.82
C SER A 442 -28.87 49.08 47.66
N ALA A 443 -29.80 48.62 48.48
CA ALA A 443 -30.54 49.48 49.40
C ALA A 443 -29.58 49.99 50.48
N GLY A 444 -29.31 51.28 50.50
CA GLY A 444 -28.57 51.92 51.59
C GLY A 444 -29.38 51.87 52.89
N THR A 445 -28.72 51.61 54.01
CA THR A 445 -29.33 51.79 55.34
C THR A 445 -29.65 53.28 55.51
N SER A 446 -30.91 53.63 55.71
CA SER A 446 -31.37 55.00 55.91
C SER A 446 -30.87 55.55 57.25
N GLY A 447 -29.75 56.27 57.22
CA GLY A 447 -29.32 57.15 58.32
C GLY A 447 -29.67 58.60 58.01
N SER A 448 -29.85 59.42 59.05
CA SER A 448 -30.34 60.82 59.02
C SER A 448 -29.52 61.83 58.20
N ALA A 449 -28.56 61.38 57.38
CA ALA A 449 -27.65 62.20 56.57
C ALA A 449 -27.53 61.72 55.11
N GLY A 450 -28.63 61.25 54.52
CA GLY A 450 -28.71 60.88 53.10
C GLY A 450 -28.57 59.38 52.82
N SER A 451 -29.36 58.86 51.88
CA SER A 451 -29.28 57.45 51.46
C SER A 451 -28.11 57.24 50.50
N ASN A 452 -27.04 56.59 50.98
CA ASN A 452 -25.98 56.06 50.11
C ASN A 452 -26.51 54.82 49.36
N GLN A 453 -27.08 55.01 48.17
CA GLN A 453 -27.40 53.88 47.29
C GLN A 453 -26.12 53.46 46.54
N GLY A 454 -25.67 52.22 46.77
CA GLY A 454 -24.55 51.66 46.03
C GLY A 454 -25.03 51.06 44.71
N THR A 455 -24.42 51.48 43.60
CA THR A 455 -24.70 50.94 42.25
C THR A 455 -23.55 50.03 41.84
N THR A 456 -23.84 48.77 41.51
CA THR A 456 -22.85 47.82 40.99
C THR A 456 -23.14 47.53 39.52
N LEU A 457 -22.15 47.72 38.65
CA LEU A 457 -22.16 47.21 37.29
C LEU A 457 -21.63 45.78 37.29
N ILE A 458 -22.44 44.84 36.82
CA ILE A 458 -22.10 43.42 36.70
C ILE A 458 -21.87 43.12 35.23
N PHE A 459 -20.68 42.62 34.91
CA PHE A 459 -20.38 41.99 33.63
C PHE A 459 -20.62 40.48 33.74
N ASP A 460 -21.50 39.96 32.89
CA ASP A 460 -21.84 38.56 32.80
C ASP A 460 -22.00 38.17 31.33
N SER A 461 -20.98 37.48 30.80
CA SER A 461 -20.95 37.05 29.41
C SER A 461 -21.93 35.91 29.09
N GLU A 462 -22.37 35.13 30.10
CA GLU A 462 -23.32 34.02 29.93
C GLU A 462 -24.65 34.48 29.34
N LYS A 463 -24.97 35.77 29.49
CA LYS A 463 -26.19 36.38 28.98
C LYS A 463 -26.27 36.43 27.46
N VAL A 464 -25.16 36.36 26.75
CA VAL A 464 -25.12 36.54 25.28
C VAL A 464 -24.26 35.51 24.56
N VAL A 465 -23.35 34.83 25.25
CA VAL A 465 -22.51 33.77 24.68
C VAL A 465 -22.39 32.59 25.64
N PRO A 466 -22.28 31.35 25.14
CA PRO A 466 -21.91 30.21 25.96
C PRO A 466 -20.54 30.41 26.61
N THR A 467 -20.46 30.18 27.92
CA THR A 467 -19.20 30.20 28.69
C THR A 467 -18.93 28.80 29.26
N GLY A 468 -17.70 28.59 29.72
CA GLY A 468 -17.28 27.36 30.38
C GLY A 468 -15.95 27.54 31.10
N SER A 469 -15.45 26.47 31.73
CA SER A 469 -14.17 26.47 32.44
C SER A 469 -12.94 26.58 31.53
N GLU A 470 -13.11 26.53 30.22
CA GLU A 470 -12.05 26.52 29.22
C GLU A 470 -12.43 27.39 28.02
N PHE A 471 -11.47 28.18 27.52
CA PHE A 471 -11.67 28.94 26.30
C PHE A 471 -11.32 28.06 25.10
N LYS A 472 -12.34 27.63 24.34
CA LYS A 472 -12.14 26.75 23.18
C LYS A 472 -13.15 26.98 22.06
N PRO A 473 -12.76 26.71 20.80
CA PRO A 473 -13.72 26.54 19.71
C PRO A 473 -14.50 25.23 19.87
N LEU A 474 -15.53 25.04 19.05
CA LEU A 474 -16.19 23.74 18.90
C LEU A 474 -15.17 22.66 18.50
N ASP A 475 -15.17 21.53 19.21
CA ASP A 475 -14.20 20.45 19.06
C ASP A 475 -14.85 19.07 19.01
N ILE A 476 -14.08 18.06 18.59
CA ILE A 476 -14.44 16.65 18.64
C ILE A 476 -13.25 15.84 19.17
N GLY A 477 -13.54 14.88 20.05
CA GLY A 477 -12.51 14.02 20.65
C GLY A 477 -11.97 12.99 19.65
N VAL A 478 -10.65 12.95 19.50
CA VAL A 478 -9.91 11.94 18.73
C VAL A 478 -8.69 11.47 19.51
N THR A 479 -8.21 10.26 19.24
CA THR A 479 -6.99 9.75 19.86
C THR A 479 -5.78 10.16 19.03
N LEU A 480 -4.85 10.90 19.63
CA LEU A 480 -3.51 11.08 19.05
C LEU A 480 -2.66 9.84 19.36
N ALA A 481 -2.00 9.32 18.33
CA ALA A 481 -1.14 8.16 18.46
C ALA A 481 0.18 8.37 17.71
N ILE A 482 1.22 7.69 18.19
CA ILE A 482 2.54 7.59 17.57
C ILE A 482 2.73 6.21 16.93
N TYR A 483 3.30 6.17 15.74
CA TYR A 483 3.64 4.93 15.05
C TYR A 483 5.03 4.44 15.48
N LEU A 484 5.11 3.21 16.00
CA LEU A 484 6.39 2.59 16.41
C LEU A 484 6.84 1.47 15.47
N GLY A 485 6.01 1.05 14.52
CA GLY A 485 6.36 0.00 13.56
C GLY A 485 6.29 -1.44 14.09
N VAL A 486 6.08 -1.60 15.41
CA VAL A 486 6.18 -2.87 16.16
C VAL A 486 4.95 -3.17 16.99
#